data_AF-A0A3P9GYT0-F1
#
_entry.id   AF-A0A3P9GYT0-F1
#
_cell.length_a   1.000
_cell.length_b   1.000
_cell.length_c   1.000
_cell.angle_alpha   90.00
_cell.angle_beta   90.00
_cell.angle_gamma   90.00
#
_symmetry.space_group_name_H-M   'P 1'
#
loop_
_entity.id
_entity.type
_entity.pdbx_description
1 polymer ?
#
loop_
_entity_poly.entity_id
_entity_poly.type
_entity_poly.pdbx_seq_one_letter_code
_entity_poly.pdbx_strand_id
1 'polypeptide(L)'
;DRSQERPSGSVLDFNSTLKCPDGGSNIRTSISFQCGTTLGSPEFVAFSQCVHYFEWKTYTACKKDKFKPHKELQVPCYTFDSDGKKHDLSPLIKLKDGYLVDDGDDGVDFYINVCRSI
;
A
#
# COMPACT_ATOMS: atom_id res chain seq x y z
N ASP A 1 -1.16 15.32 -24.45
CA ASP A 1 -2.05 14.22 -24.84
C ASP A 1 -2.69 13.66 -23.59
N ARG A 2 -3.99 13.91 -23.39
CA ARG A 2 -4.69 13.73 -22.11
C ARG A 2 -5.45 12.41 -22.20
N SER A 3 -4.82 11.33 -21.76
CA SER A 3 -5.49 10.04 -21.59
C SER A 3 -6.61 10.17 -20.56
N GLN A 4 -7.84 9.89 -21.00
CA GLN A 4 -9.05 9.96 -20.19
C GLN A 4 -9.00 8.93 -19.05
N GLU A 5 -8.69 9.40 -17.86
CA GLU A 5 -8.97 8.70 -16.61
C GLU A 5 -10.50 8.67 -16.42
N ARG A 6 -11.12 7.49 -16.54
CA ARG A 6 -12.42 7.24 -15.94
C ARG A 6 -12.19 6.46 -14.65
N PRO A 7 -12.08 7.14 -13.49
CA PRO A 7 -12.03 6.45 -12.22
C PRO A 7 -13.45 5.91 -11.96
N SER A 8 -13.69 4.64 -12.29
CA SER A 8 -14.63 3.89 -11.46
C SER A 8 -13.89 3.73 -10.14
N GLY A 9 -14.16 4.64 -9.18
CA GLY A 9 -13.23 5.22 -8.19
C GLY A 9 -12.49 4.31 -7.20
N SER A 10 -12.25 3.06 -7.54
CA SER A 10 -11.52 2.05 -6.79
C SER A 10 -10.67 1.14 -7.69
N VAL A 11 -10.52 1.42 -8.98
CA VAL A 11 -9.66 0.62 -9.88
C VAL A 11 -8.79 1.53 -10.74
N LEU A 12 -7.51 1.17 -10.89
CA LEU A 12 -6.55 1.80 -11.78
C LEU A 12 -6.00 0.77 -12.76
N ASP A 13 -6.20 1.01 -14.05
CA ASP A 13 -5.75 0.13 -15.13
C ASP A 13 -4.60 0.76 -15.90
N PHE A 14 -3.52 0.00 -16.05
CA PHE A 14 -2.35 0.34 -16.86
C PHE A 14 -2.27 -0.58 -18.08
N ASN A 15 -2.03 0.01 -19.25
CA ASN A 15 -1.82 -0.73 -20.50
C ASN A 15 -0.34 -0.73 -20.87
N SER A 16 0.21 -1.91 -21.10
CA SER A 16 1.57 -2.06 -21.65
C SER A 16 1.56 -1.98 -23.18
N THR A 17 2.71 -1.68 -23.76
CA THR A 17 2.97 -1.86 -25.20
C THR A 17 3.38 -3.30 -25.53
N LEU A 18 3.73 -4.11 -24.52
CA LEU A 18 4.11 -5.51 -24.69
C LEU A 18 2.89 -6.37 -25.01
N LYS A 19 3.05 -7.26 -25.98
CA LYS A 19 2.07 -8.28 -26.34
C LYS A 19 2.14 -9.46 -25.40
N CYS A 20 1.01 -10.12 -25.23
CA CYS A 20 1.02 -11.41 -24.57
C CYS A 20 1.76 -12.48 -25.39
N PRO A 21 2.22 -13.57 -24.74
CA PRO A 21 2.92 -14.66 -25.43
C PRO A 21 2.10 -15.32 -26.54
N ASP A 22 0.78 -15.30 -26.43
CA ASP A 22 -0.16 -15.82 -27.44
C ASP A 22 -0.36 -14.87 -28.65
N GLY A 23 0.32 -13.72 -28.67
CA GLY A 23 0.24 -12.72 -29.74
C GLY A 23 -1.07 -11.91 -29.74
N GLY A 24 -1.94 -12.11 -28.74
CA GLY A 24 -3.26 -11.49 -28.67
C GLY A 24 -3.24 -10.05 -28.17
N SER A 25 -3.94 -9.81 -27.07
CA SER A 25 -4.03 -8.49 -26.44
C SER A 25 -2.69 -8.04 -25.86
N ASN A 26 -2.57 -6.73 -25.63
CA ASN A 26 -1.44 -6.21 -24.86
C ASN A 26 -1.56 -6.66 -23.39
N ILE A 27 -0.42 -6.81 -22.73
CA ILE A 27 -0.35 -7.04 -21.29
C ILE A 27 -0.94 -5.82 -20.58
N ARG A 28 -1.77 -6.07 -19.58
CA ARG A 28 -2.38 -5.04 -18.73
C ARG A 28 -2.08 -5.30 -17.27
N THR A 29 -2.21 -4.26 -16.47
CA THR A 29 -2.17 -4.34 -15.01
C THR A 29 -3.40 -3.64 -14.47
N SER A 30 -4.12 -4.29 -13.57
CA SER A 30 -5.32 -3.74 -12.92
C SER A 30 -5.11 -3.74 -11.41
N ILE A 31 -5.24 -2.58 -10.79
CA ILE A 31 -5.05 -2.39 -9.34
C ILE A 31 -6.38 -2.00 -8.73
N SER A 32 -6.95 -2.88 -7.91
CA SER A 32 -8.16 -2.60 -7.13
C SER A 32 -7.78 -1.99 -5.78
N PHE A 33 -8.25 -0.79 -5.50
CA PHE A 33 -8.06 -0.07 -4.26
C PHE A 33 -9.21 -0.33 -3.29
N GLN A 34 -8.86 -0.67 -2.05
CA GLN A 34 -9.79 -0.83 -0.94
C GLN A 34 -9.39 0.07 0.21
N CYS A 35 -10.38 0.61 0.93
CA CYS A 35 -10.12 1.45 2.10
C CYS A 35 -9.41 0.64 3.18
N GLY A 36 -8.22 1.11 3.59
CA GLY A 36 -7.41 0.57 4.67
C GLY A 36 -7.07 1.62 5.72
N THR A 37 -6.41 1.20 6.79
CA THR A 37 -6.01 2.09 7.90
C THR A 37 -4.57 2.58 7.79
N THR A 38 -3.76 1.91 6.96
CA THR A 38 -2.33 2.18 6.71
C THR A 38 -2.12 2.49 5.23
N LEU A 39 -0.91 2.91 4.85
CA LEU A 39 -0.53 3.05 3.43
C LEU A 39 -0.61 1.69 2.71
N GLY A 40 -0.30 0.62 3.46
CA GLY A 40 -0.37 -0.76 2.98
C GLY A 40 0.64 -1.03 1.86
N SER A 41 0.38 -2.09 1.11
CA SER A 41 1.14 -2.46 -0.08
C SER A 41 0.23 -3.17 -1.09
N PRO A 42 0.56 -3.12 -2.39
CA PRO A 42 -0.17 -3.85 -3.40
C PRO A 42 0.12 -5.35 -3.30
N GLU A 43 -0.94 -6.14 -3.13
CA GLU A 43 -0.89 -7.60 -3.08
C GLU A 43 -1.23 -8.19 -4.44
N PHE A 44 -0.42 -9.15 -4.91
CA PHE A 44 -0.72 -9.89 -6.13
C PHE A 44 -1.89 -10.83 -5.91
N VAL A 45 -2.89 -10.77 -6.80
CA VAL A 45 -4.08 -11.62 -6.74
C VAL A 45 -3.97 -12.75 -7.76
N ALA A 46 -3.79 -12.40 -9.03
CA ALA A 46 -3.75 -13.37 -10.12
C ALA A 46 -3.17 -12.77 -11.40
N PHE A 47 -2.72 -13.64 -12.29
CA PHE A 47 -2.50 -13.32 -13.70
C PHE A 47 -3.50 -14.12 -14.54
N SER A 48 -4.35 -13.44 -15.31
CA SER A 48 -5.36 -14.08 -16.14
C SER A 48 -5.67 -13.23 -17.37
N GLN A 49 -5.89 -13.88 -18.52
CA GLN A 49 -6.24 -13.21 -19.78
C GLN A 49 -5.36 -11.99 -20.08
N CYS A 50 -4.04 -12.13 -19.90
CA CYS A 50 -3.06 -11.06 -20.13
C CYS A 50 -3.13 -9.88 -19.17
N VAL A 51 -3.78 -10.03 -18.01
CA VAL A 51 -3.91 -8.98 -17.00
C VAL A 51 -3.29 -9.44 -15.69
N HIS A 52 -2.40 -8.63 -15.12
CA HIS A 52 -1.93 -8.78 -13.74
C HIS A 52 -2.89 -8.04 -12.81
N TYR A 53 -3.53 -8.77 -11.90
CA TYR A 53 -4.45 -8.22 -10.92
C TYR A 53 -3.76 -8.02 -9.58
N PHE A 54 -3.88 -6.81 -9.05
CA PHE A 54 -3.41 -6.44 -7.72
C PHE A 54 -4.57 -5.90 -6.89
N GLU A 55 -4.52 -6.15 -5.58
CA GLU A 55 -5.38 -5.51 -4.60
C GLU A 55 -4.52 -4.64 -3.68
N TRP A 56 -4.92 -3.39 -3.46
CA TRP A 56 -4.21 -2.47 -2.58
C TRP A 56 -5.15 -1.89 -1.53
N LYS A 57 -5.04 -2.41 -0.31
CA LYS A 57 -5.71 -1.87 0.88
C LYS A 57 -4.92 -0.68 1.43
N THR A 58 -5.45 0.53 1.24
CA THR A 58 -4.74 1.77 1.59
C THR A 58 -5.70 2.85 2.10
N TYR A 59 -5.24 3.69 3.03
CA TYR A 59 -6.03 4.82 3.52
C TYR A 59 -6.37 5.82 2.41
N THR A 60 -5.59 5.86 1.32
CA THR A 60 -5.83 6.80 0.21
C THR A 60 -7.11 6.49 -0.56
N ALA A 61 -7.63 5.26 -0.43
CA ALA A 61 -8.89 4.82 -1.03
C ALA A 61 -10.13 5.13 -0.16
N CYS A 62 -9.95 5.65 1.06
CA CYS A 62 -11.05 5.96 1.97
C CYS A 62 -11.70 7.31 1.64
N LYS A 63 -13.04 7.36 1.57
CA LYS A 63 -13.82 8.60 1.26
C LYS A 63 -13.65 9.75 2.26
N LYS A 64 -13.11 9.47 3.45
CA LYS A 64 -12.88 10.46 4.51
C LYS A 64 -11.41 10.37 4.90
N ASP A 65 -10.80 11.51 5.17
CA ASP A 65 -9.41 11.60 5.66
C ASP A 65 -9.24 11.08 7.11
N LYS A 66 -10.15 10.22 7.60
CA LYS A 66 -10.16 9.66 8.96
C LYS A 66 -8.85 8.96 9.34
N PHE A 67 -8.16 8.39 8.37
CA PHE A 67 -6.90 7.66 8.56
C PHE A 67 -5.72 8.33 7.87
N LYS A 68 -5.98 9.45 7.17
CA LYS A 68 -4.95 10.18 6.45
C LYS A 68 -4.16 10.97 7.49
N PRO A 69 -2.85 10.74 7.65
CA PRO A 69 -2.07 11.45 8.64
C PRO A 69 -2.07 12.96 8.32
N HIS A 70 -2.10 13.81 9.35
CA HIS A 70 -2.19 15.27 9.22
C HIS A 70 -1.03 15.89 8.43
N LYS A 71 0.07 15.16 8.29
CA LYS A 71 1.15 15.38 7.33
C LYS A 71 1.42 14.05 6.64
N GLU A 72 1.76 14.09 5.35
CA GLU A 72 2.17 12.94 4.54
C GLU A 72 3.41 12.25 5.15
N LEU A 73 3.25 11.48 6.21
CA LEU A 73 4.37 10.92 6.98
C LEU A 73 4.30 9.41 7.18
N GLN A 74 3.33 8.72 6.57
CA GLN A 74 3.40 7.28 6.51
C GLN A 74 4.28 6.84 5.33
N VAL A 75 5.36 6.14 5.62
CA VAL A 75 6.25 5.54 4.62
C VAL A 75 5.86 4.09 4.34
N PRO A 76 6.28 3.48 3.21
CA PRO A 76 6.14 2.04 3.00
C PRO A 76 6.72 1.25 4.18
N CYS A 77 5.94 0.32 4.71
CA CYS A 77 6.26 -0.40 5.95
C CYS A 77 6.48 -1.91 5.73
N TYR A 78 7.03 -2.24 4.57
CA TYR A 78 7.31 -3.62 4.19
C TYR A 78 8.61 -3.70 3.39
N THR A 79 9.22 -4.87 3.41
CA THR A 79 10.38 -5.21 2.58
C THR A 79 10.30 -6.66 2.12
N PHE A 80 11.09 -7.03 1.12
CA PHE A 80 11.30 -8.42 0.71
C PHE A 80 12.73 -8.82 1.04
N ASP A 81 12.92 -10.02 1.58
CA ASP A 81 14.26 -10.58 1.76
C ASP A 81 14.80 -11.20 0.45
N SER A 82 16.01 -11.77 0.52
CA SER A 82 16.67 -12.41 -0.62
C SER A 82 15.91 -13.60 -1.18
N ASP A 83 15.06 -14.25 -0.38
CA ASP A 83 14.26 -15.40 -0.78
C ASP A 83 12.89 -14.96 -1.34
N GLY A 84 12.64 -13.65 -1.43
CA GLY A 84 11.39 -13.07 -1.90
C GLY A 84 10.26 -13.16 -0.86
N LYS A 85 10.57 -13.45 0.41
CA LYS A 85 9.57 -13.45 1.48
C LYS A 85 9.30 -12.01 1.94
N LYS A 86 8.01 -11.69 2.05
CA LYS A 86 7.55 -10.39 2.51
C LYS A 86 7.65 -10.29 4.03
N HIS A 87 8.29 -9.23 4.51
CA HIS A 87 8.29 -8.80 5.90
C HIS A 87 7.46 -7.52 6.01
N ASP A 88 6.23 -7.64 6.50
CA ASP A 88 5.27 -6.54 6.60
C ASP A 88 5.09 -6.10 8.05
N LEU A 89 5.53 -4.88 8.36
CA LEU A 89 5.42 -4.28 9.69
C LEU A 89 4.17 -3.38 9.81
N SER A 90 3.34 -3.28 8.77
CA SER A 90 2.08 -2.52 8.80
C SER A 90 1.16 -2.86 9.98
N PRO A 91 1.08 -4.12 10.48
CA PRO A 91 0.30 -4.44 11.68
C PRO A 91 0.79 -3.79 12.98
N LEU A 92 2.06 -3.37 13.04
CA LEU A 92 2.65 -2.69 14.21
C LEU A 92 2.42 -1.17 14.16
N ILE A 93 1.67 -0.67 13.18
CA ILE A 93 1.40 0.75 13.08
C ILE A 93 0.29 1.13 14.05
N LYS A 94 0.58 2.01 15.01
CA LYS A 94 -0.45 2.60 15.87
C LYS A 94 -1.10 3.79 15.19
N LEU A 95 -2.44 3.79 15.14
CA LEU A 95 -3.22 4.90 14.60
C LEU A 95 -3.39 6.05 15.60
N LYS A 96 -3.19 5.77 16.89
CA LYS A 96 -3.25 6.68 18.02
C LYS A 96 -2.15 6.31 18.99
N ASP A 97 -1.54 7.33 19.59
CA ASP A 97 -0.46 7.19 20.58
C ASP A 97 0.79 6.49 20.02
N GLY A 98 1.74 6.19 20.91
CA GLY A 98 2.99 5.49 20.59
C GLY A 98 3.14 4.17 21.36
N TYR A 99 4.27 3.52 21.11
CA TYR A 99 4.84 2.48 21.95
C TYR A 99 5.80 3.16 22.93
N LEU A 100 5.58 2.95 24.23
CA LEU A 100 6.59 3.30 25.24
C LEU A 100 7.79 2.37 25.03
N VAL A 101 8.97 2.95 24.93
CA VAL A 101 10.23 2.22 24.82
C VAL A 101 10.73 1.93 26.22
N ASP A 102 11.06 0.67 26.47
CA ASP A 102 11.76 0.25 27.67
C ASP A 102 13.26 0.50 27.47
N ASP A 103 13.77 1.57 28.08
CA ASP A 103 15.19 1.96 28.05
C ASP A 103 15.90 1.70 29.40
N GLY A 104 15.18 1.16 30.38
CA GLY A 104 15.69 0.90 31.73
C GLY A 104 15.90 2.15 32.60
N ASP A 105 15.46 3.34 32.17
CA ASP A 105 15.48 4.57 32.94
C ASP A 105 14.05 5.03 33.27
N ASP A 106 13.73 5.20 34.55
CA ASP A 106 12.41 5.68 34.99
C ASP A 106 12.28 7.22 34.91
N GLY A 107 13.33 7.92 34.45
CA GLY A 107 13.39 9.38 34.42
C GLY A 107 12.63 10.03 33.28
N VAL A 108 12.51 9.38 32.12
CA VAL A 108 11.88 9.95 30.91
C VAL A 108 11.14 8.88 30.11
N ASP A 109 9.85 9.10 29.87
CA ASP A 109 9.10 8.26 28.94
C ASP A 109 9.47 8.59 27.48
N PHE A 110 10.00 7.60 26.74
CA PHE A 110 10.25 7.73 25.31
C PHE A 110 9.23 6.95 24.47
N TYR A 111 8.57 7.63 23.52
CA TYR A 111 7.54 7.03 22.67
C TYR A 111 7.95 6.96 21.20
N ILE A 112 7.68 5.82 20.56
CA ILE A 112 7.87 5.63 19.12
C ILE A 112 6.59 5.17 18.42
N ASN A 113 6.55 5.32 17.10
CA ASN A 113 5.60 4.63 16.24
C ASN A 113 6.36 4.03 15.05
N VAL A 114 5.74 3.10 14.33
CA VAL A 114 6.37 2.36 13.24
C VAL A 114 5.92 2.95 11.91
N CYS A 115 6.86 3.32 11.05
CA CYS A 115 6.64 3.81 9.68
C CYS A 115 5.69 5.02 9.51
N ARG A 116 5.30 5.70 10.60
CA ARG A 116 4.51 6.94 10.58
C ARG A 116 4.80 7.77 11.82
N SER A 117 4.38 9.03 11.82
CA SER A 117 4.38 9.84 13.04
C SER A 117 3.37 9.31 14.07
N ILE A 118 3.65 9.59 15.34
CA ILE A 118 2.68 9.58 16.43
C ILE A 118 1.60 10.64 16.15
#